data_AF-A0A183F6W0-F1
#
_entry.id   AF-A0A183F6W0-F1
#
_cell.length_a   1.000
_cell.length_b   1.000
_cell.length_c   1.000
_cell.angle_alpha   90.00
_cell.angle_beta   90.00
_cell.angle_gamma   90.00
#
_symmetry.space_group_name_H-M   'P 1'
#
loop_
_entity.id
_entity.type
_entity.pdbx_description
1 polymer ?
#
loop_
_entity_poly.entity_id
_entity_poly.type
_entity_poly.pdbx_seq_one_letter_code
_entity_poly.pdbx_strand_id
1 'polypeptide(L)'
;MTLFEGLSFRDSQMVLKSIGICKVFAEKLVSCYDDEVGVFMLISTIRSLQVHGGDEVAGAPLLDLVFHVYFTLVRIMVSGDGVIQDKHKKEMVRRLLSGVIAPNASEQYRKPVCFRPLPVLEKSRRMEAEPEEDFEGVGILFTSEL
;
A
#
# COMPACT_ATOMS: atom_id res chain seq x y z
N MET A 1 23.87 -3.08 4.36
CA MET A 1 22.94 -2.42 3.41
C MET A 1 21.66 -3.23 3.13
N THR A 2 21.64 -4.55 3.35
CA THR A 2 20.52 -5.45 3.00
C THR A 2 19.21 -5.29 3.81
N LEU A 3 19.24 -4.65 4.99
CA LEU A 3 18.08 -4.67 5.89
C LEU A 3 16.97 -3.71 5.43
N PHE A 4 17.34 -2.53 4.94
CA PHE A 4 16.40 -1.54 4.39
C PHE A 4 15.95 -1.88 2.97
N GLU A 5 16.63 -2.82 2.28
CA GLU A 5 16.13 -3.39 1.02
C GLU A 5 14.81 -4.14 1.21
N GLY A 6 14.52 -4.64 2.43
CA GLY A 6 13.23 -5.23 2.75
C GLY A 6 12.05 -4.25 2.61
N LEU A 7 12.30 -2.95 2.65
CA LEU A 7 11.29 -1.92 2.40
C LEU A 7 10.96 -1.74 0.92
N SER A 8 11.73 -2.37 0.01
CA SER A 8 11.48 -2.36 -1.43
C SER A 8 10.58 -3.49 -1.91
N PHE A 9 10.17 -4.40 -1.02
CA PHE A 9 9.24 -5.47 -1.38
C PHE A 9 7.92 -4.90 -1.86
N ARG A 10 7.41 -5.42 -2.98
CA ARG A 10 6.13 -4.99 -3.55
C ARG A 10 4.92 -5.38 -2.68
N ASP A 11 5.10 -6.33 -1.76
CA ASP A 11 4.07 -6.77 -0.81
C ASP A 11 4.13 -5.96 0.49
N SER A 12 3.06 -5.19 0.75
CA SER A 12 2.90 -4.40 1.98
C SER A 12 3.02 -5.23 3.27
N GLN A 13 2.63 -6.51 3.26
CA GLN A 13 2.75 -7.37 4.45
C GLN A 13 4.20 -7.73 4.77
N MET A 14 5.04 -7.92 3.75
CA MET A 14 6.48 -8.11 3.96
C MET A 14 7.15 -6.84 4.45
N VAL A 15 6.75 -5.68 3.90
CA VAL A 15 7.21 -4.37 4.37
C VAL A 15 6.87 -4.20 5.85
N LEU A 16 5.63 -4.42 6.27
CA LEU A 16 5.19 -4.32 7.67
C LEU A 16 6.05 -5.16 8.63
N LYS A 17 6.40 -6.40 8.24
CA LYS A 17 7.28 -7.26 9.05
C LYS A 17 8.69 -6.71 9.16
N SER A 18 9.19 -6.06 8.11
CA SER A 18 10.54 -5.49 8.08
C SER A 18 10.68 -4.19 8.90
N ILE A 19 9.59 -3.46 9.12
CA ILE A 19 9.59 -2.16 9.84
C ILE A 19 10.22 -2.28 11.23
N GLY A 20 9.85 -3.30 12.00
CA GLY A 20 10.33 -3.48 13.37
C GLY A 20 11.85 -3.61 13.42
N ILE A 21 12.43 -4.39 12.51
CA ILE A 21 13.88 -4.61 12.44
C ILE A 21 14.59 -3.34 11.95
N CYS A 22 13.99 -2.60 11.02
CA CYS A 22 14.53 -1.31 10.55
C CYS A 22 14.63 -0.27 11.67
N LYS A 23 13.63 -0.20 12.57
CA LYS A 23 13.68 0.70 13.74
C LYS A 23 14.82 0.35 14.69
N VAL A 24 14.90 -0.92 15.10
CA VAL A 24 15.96 -1.39 16.00
C VAL A 24 17.34 -1.15 15.39
N PHE A 25 17.49 -1.38 14.09
CA PHE A 25 18.73 -1.12 13.38
C PHE A 25 19.10 0.37 13.39
N ALA A 26 18.13 1.27 13.17
CA ALA A 26 18.37 2.71 13.20
C ALA A 26 18.89 3.19 14.56
N GLU A 27 18.33 2.70 15.66
CA GLU A 27 18.79 3.05 17.02
C GLU A 27 20.21 2.56 17.30
N LYS A 28 20.58 1.37 16.78
CA LYS A 28 21.93 0.82 16.94
C LYS A 28 22.98 1.52 16.09
N LEU A 29 22.57 2.18 15.00
CA LEU A 29 23.49 2.87 14.11
C LEU A 29 24.08 4.16 14.71
N VAL A 30 23.54 4.65 15.84
CA VAL A 30 24.00 5.86 16.53
C VAL A 30 25.50 5.80 16.88
N SER A 31 26.03 4.62 17.21
CA SER A 31 27.44 4.46 17.62
C SER A 31 28.43 4.28 16.46
N CYS A 32 27.94 4.02 15.25
CA CYS A 32 28.76 3.73 14.06
C CYS A 32 28.22 4.43 12.83
N TYR A 33 27.76 5.67 13.02
CA TYR A 33 27.10 6.46 12.00
C TYR A 33 28.02 6.75 10.82
N ASP A 34 27.45 6.62 9.62
CA ASP A 34 28.05 6.97 8.35
C ASP A 34 27.01 7.73 7.52
N ASP A 35 27.43 8.82 6.87
CA ASP A 35 26.54 9.73 6.14
C ASP A 35 25.83 9.02 4.98
N GLU A 36 26.54 8.17 4.22
CA GLU A 36 25.98 7.46 3.08
C GLU A 36 24.92 6.45 3.54
N VAL A 37 25.18 5.77 4.65
CA VAL A 37 24.23 4.82 5.25
C VAL A 37 22.98 5.55 5.76
N GLY A 38 23.16 6.71 6.41
CA GLY A 38 22.04 7.52 6.89
C GLY A 38 21.15 8.02 5.76
N VAL A 39 21.75 8.55 4.69
CA VAL A 39 21.04 8.97 3.48
C VAL A 39 20.30 7.80 2.84
N PHE A 40 20.95 6.65 2.71
CA PHE A 40 20.33 5.44 2.15
C PHE A 40 19.10 4.99 2.97
N MET A 41 19.19 4.98 4.30
CA MET A 41 18.08 4.60 5.18
C MET A 41 16.88 5.54 5.03
N LEU A 42 17.13 6.86 5.00
CA LEU A 42 16.09 7.86 4.84
C LEU A 42 15.42 7.76 3.45
N ILE A 43 16.21 7.65 2.39
CA ILE A 43 15.69 7.48 1.02
C ILE A 43 14.87 6.19 0.91
N SER A 44 15.35 5.09 1.47
CA SER A 44 14.68 3.78 1.37
C SER A 44 13.33 3.78 2.08
N THR A 45 13.22 4.41 3.25
CA THR A 45 11.96 4.54 3.99
C THR A 45 10.96 5.46 3.28
N ILE A 46 11.43 6.59 2.73
CA ILE A 46 10.59 7.50 1.95
C ILE A 46 10.07 6.83 0.68
N ARG A 47 10.92 6.09 -0.05
CA ARG A 47 10.50 5.34 -1.24
C ARG A 47 9.47 4.27 -0.92
N SER A 48 9.63 3.57 0.21
CA SER A 48 8.64 2.60 0.65
C SER A 48 7.30 3.27 0.99
N LEU A 49 7.33 4.43 1.65
CA LEU A 49 6.13 5.23 1.89
C LEU A 49 5.49 5.73 0.57
N GLN A 50 6.27 6.06 -0.46
CA GLN A 50 5.75 6.42 -1.78
C GLN A 50 5.00 5.26 -2.44
N VAL A 51 5.52 4.04 -2.33
CA VAL A 51 4.94 2.86 -2.97
C VAL A 51 3.71 2.34 -2.22
N HIS A 52 3.77 2.34 -0.88
CA HIS A 52 2.78 1.70 -0.02
C HIS A 52 1.92 2.69 0.79
N GLY A 53 2.15 4.00 0.68
CA GLY A 53 1.47 5.01 1.50
C GLY A 53 -0.04 5.11 1.28
N GLY A 54 -0.54 4.60 0.16
CA GLY A 54 -1.98 4.48 -0.11
C GLY A 54 -2.65 3.26 0.53
N ASP A 55 -1.87 2.35 1.15
CA ASP A 55 -2.39 1.23 1.91
C ASP A 55 -2.82 1.71 3.30
N GLU A 56 -4.10 1.53 3.65
CA GLU A 56 -4.67 1.98 4.93
C GLU A 56 -3.98 1.34 6.15
N VAL A 57 -3.42 0.14 5.98
CA VAL A 57 -2.76 -0.61 7.07
C VAL A 57 -1.26 -0.31 7.13
N ALA A 58 -0.60 -0.16 5.98
CA ALA A 58 0.86 0.04 5.93
C ALA A 58 1.29 1.51 5.98
N GLY A 59 0.43 2.45 5.58
CA GLY A 59 0.78 3.87 5.48
C GLY A 59 1.18 4.48 6.83
N ALA A 60 0.41 4.24 7.89
CA ALA A 60 0.71 4.81 9.21
C ALA A 60 2.02 4.24 9.84
N PRO A 61 2.27 2.92 9.84
CA PRO A 61 3.54 2.35 10.29
C PRO A 61 4.76 2.81 9.48
N LEU A 62 4.61 2.97 8.16
CA LEU A 62 5.70 3.46 7.30
C LEU A 62 6.00 4.93 7.57
N LEU A 63 4.97 5.76 7.72
CA LEU A 63 5.15 7.15 8.11
C LEU A 63 5.90 7.22 9.44
N ASP A 64 5.48 6.45 10.44
CA ASP A 64 6.14 6.35 11.74
C ASP A 64 7.61 5.87 11.64
N LEU A 65 7.92 4.94 10.72
CA LEU A 65 9.30 4.53 10.44
C LEU A 65 10.14 5.65 9.83
N VAL A 66 9.61 6.36 8.82
CA VAL A 66 10.31 7.51 8.20
C VAL A 66 10.63 8.55 9.27
N PHE A 67 9.68 8.83 10.15
CA PHE A 67 9.84 9.70 11.29
C PHE A 67 10.96 9.28 12.22
N HIS A 68 10.93 8.01 12.63
CA HIS A 68 11.90 7.45 13.55
C HIS A 68 13.32 7.52 12.96
N VAL A 69 13.48 7.17 11.68
CA VAL A 69 14.79 7.25 10.99
C VAL A 69 15.24 8.71 10.85
N TYR A 70 14.38 9.62 10.38
CA TYR A 70 14.71 11.04 10.27
C TYR A 70 15.14 11.62 11.62
N PHE A 71 14.38 11.36 12.69
CA PHE A 71 14.70 11.85 14.02
C PHE A 71 16.03 11.29 14.51
N THR A 72 16.27 9.99 14.34
CA THR A 72 17.52 9.36 14.76
C THR A 72 18.71 9.98 14.04
N LEU A 73 18.60 10.22 12.73
CA LEU A 73 19.64 10.90 11.95
C LEU A 73 19.84 12.34 12.39
N VAL A 74 18.75 13.11 12.57
CA VAL A 74 18.81 14.47 13.10
C VAL A 74 19.42 14.50 14.50
N ARG A 75 19.12 13.53 15.37
CA ARG A 75 19.73 13.46 16.70
C ARG A 75 21.22 13.22 16.62
N ILE A 76 21.68 12.34 15.72
CA ILE A 76 23.10 12.09 15.50
C ILE A 76 23.79 13.37 14.97
N MET A 77 23.18 14.04 14.00
CA MET A 77 23.72 15.27 13.37
C MET A 77 23.64 16.50 14.28
N VAL A 78 22.55 16.63 15.05
CA VAL A 78 22.23 17.74 15.96
C VAL A 78 22.53 17.34 17.41
N SER A 79 23.47 16.42 17.63
CA SER A 79 24.03 16.21 18.98
C SER A 79 24.92 17.38 19.45
N GLY A 80 24.66 18.60 18.96
CA GLY A 80 24.58 19.80 19.78
C GLY A 80 23.17 19.93 20.39
N ASP A 81 23.05 19.45 21.63
CA ASP A 81 21.90 19.39 22.53
C ASP A 81 20.68 20.29 22.18
N GLY A 82 19.60 19.66 21.71
CA GLY A 82 18.33 20.33 21.41
C GLY A 82 17.14 19.38 21.55
N VAL A 83 16.52 19.35 22.74
CA VAL A 83 15.28 18.61 23.00
C VAL A 83 14.13 19.28 22.26
N ILE A 84 13.81 18.78 21.05
CA ILE A 84 12.66 19.24 20.26
C ILE A 84 11.52 18.21 20.40
N GLN A 85 10.35 18.69 20.83
CA GLN A 85 9.17 17.89 21.18
C GLN A 85 8.59 17.04 20.03
N ASP A 86 8.36 15.75 20.29
CA ASP A 86 7.90 14.74 19.31
C ASP A 86 6.56 15.04 18.63
N LYS A 87 5.59 15.63 19.36
CA LYS A 87 4.25 15.92 18.81
C LYS A 87 4.29 16.94 17.67
N HIS A 88 5.18 17.93 17.76
CA HIS A 88 5.32 18.98 16.74
C HIS A 88 6.14 18.49 15.53
N LYS A 89 7.09 17.59 15.76
CA LYS A 89 7.87 16.94 14.69
C LYS A 89 6.98 16.13 13.77
N LYS A 90 6.08 15.32 14.35
CA LYS A 90 5.12 14.49 13.59
C LYS A 90 4.25 15.31 12.63
N GLU A 91 3.84 16.49 13.06
CA GLU A 91 3.04 17.37 12.21
C GLU A 91 3.90 18.06 11.12
N MET A 92 5.10 18.56 11.46
CA MET A 92 5.96 19.25 10.50
C MET A 92 6.42 18.36 9.35
N VAL A 93 6.87 17.16 9.63
CA VAL A 93 7.32 16.24 8.58
C VAL A 93 6.13 15.63 7.86
N ARG A 94 4.94 15.51 8.48
CA ARG A 94 3.71 15.18 7.75
C ARG A 94 3.41 16.25 6.70
N ARG A 95 3.63 17.53 7.02
CA ARG A 95 3.51 18.64 6.06
C ARG A 95 4.62 18.68 5.02
N LEU A 96 5.84 18.28 5.36
CA LEU A 96 6.96 18.22 4.39
C LEU A 96 6.84 17.04 3.44
N LEU A 97 6.41 15.89 3.94
CA LEU A 97 6.27 14.65 3.18
C LEU A 97 4.88 14.48 2.55
N SER A 98 3.92 15.38 2.81
CA SER A 98 2.57 15.28 2.22
C SER A 98 2.58 15.31 0.70
N GLY A 99 3.52 16.02 0.08
CA GLY A 99 3.72 16.02 -1.38
C GLY A 99 4.56 14.86 -1.89
N VAL A 100 5.17 14.08 -0.99
CA VAL A 100 6.00 12.91 -1.29
C VAL A 100 5.19 11.63 -1.12
N ILE A 101 4.21 11.61 -0.20
CA ILE A 101 3.15 10.59 -0.19
C ILE A 101 2.52 10.63 -1.56
N ALA A 102 2.63 9.52 -2.30
CA ALA A 102 2.13 9.45 -3.66
C ALA A 102 0.69 10.00 -3.67
N PRO A 103 0.38 10.97 -4.55
CA PRO A 103 -1.01 11.35 -4.73
C PRO A 103 -1.74 10.06 -5.02
N ASN A 104 -2.82 9.86 -4.28
CA ASN A 104 -3.70 8.71 -4.33
C ASN A 104 -3.77 8.27 -5.79
N ALA A 105 -3.65 6.98 -6.09
CA ALA A 105 -3.78 6.54 -7.48
C ALA A 105 -5.06 7.12 -8.14
N SER A 106 -6.09 7.46 -7.34
CA SER A 106 -7.28 8.21 -7.75
C SER A 106 -7.08 9.64 -8.27
N GLU A 107 -6.05 10.39 -7.88
CA GLU A 107 -5.66 11.67 -8.50
C GLU A 107 -4.85 11.45 -9.79
N GLN A 108 -4.03 10.39 -9.84
CA GLN A 108 -3.30 9.97 -11.04
C GLN A 108 -4.23 9.36 -12.12
N TYR A 109 -5.38 8.80 -11.71
CA TYR A 109 -6.45 8.23 -12.55
C TYR A 109 -7.59 9.23 -12.85
N ARG A 110 -7.30 10.53 -12.99
CA ARG A 110 -8.12 11.42 -13.83
C ARG A 110 -8.13 11.02 -15.32
N LYS A 111 -7.45 9.94 -15.68
CA LYS A 111 -7.77 9.11 -16.86
C LYS A 111 -8.60 7.91 -16.38
N PRO A 112 -9.82 7.71 -16.89
CA PRO A 112 -10.75 6.71 -16.36
C PRO A 112 -10.15 5.31 -16.44
N VAL A 113 -10.06 4.62 -15.29
CA VAL A 113 -9.69 3.20 -15.23
C VAL A 113 -10.97 2.39 -15.11
N CYS A 114 -11.22 1.55 -16.10
CA CYS A 114 -12.35 0.63 -16.15
C CYS A 114 -12.44 -0.22 -14.88
N PHE A 115 -13.66 -0.39 -14.38
CA PHE A 115 -13.99 -1.18 -13.20
C PHE A 115 -13.40 -2.59 -13.25
N ARG A 116 -12.93 -3.09 -12.10
CA ARG A 116 -12.65 -4.52 -11.93
C ARG A 116 -13.96 -5.32 -11.92
N PRO A 117 -13.94 -6.57 -12.40
CA PRO A 117 -15.14 -7.36 -12.63
C PRO A 117 -15.97 -7.53 -11.36
N LEU A 118 -17.29 -7.46 -11.56
CA LEU A 118 -18.32 -7.59 -10.53
C LEU A 118 -18.16 -8.91 -9.74
N PRO A 119 -18.61 -8.96 -8.47
CA PRO A 119 -18.61 -10.18 -7.69
C PRO A 119 -19.37 -11.29 -8.44
N VAL A 120 -18.84 -12.51 -8.36
CA VAL A 120 -19.38 -13.67 -9.08
C VAL A 120 -20.78 -13.96 -8.54
N LEU A 121 -21.79 -13.81 -9.39
CA LEU A 121 -23.15 -14.26 -9.09
C LEU A 121 -23.14 -15.79 -9.09
N GLU A 122 -23.39 -16.41 -7.94
CA GLU A 122 -23.70 -17.85 -7.90
C GLU A 122 -24.98 -18.08 -8.71
N LYS A 123 -24.85 -18.62 -9.93
CA LYS A 123 -26.00 -19.02 -10.74
C LYS A 123 -26.46 -20.41 -10.31
N SER A 124 -27.65 -20.41 -9.71
CA SER A 124 -28.63 -21.48 -9.55
C SER A 124 -28.30 -22.62 -8.59
N ARG A 125 -28.98 -22.60 -7.43
CA ARG A 125 -29.55 -23.81 -6.83
C ARG A 125 -31.06 -23.67 -6.76
N ARG A 126 -31.75 -24.33 -7.70
CA ARG A 126 -32.90 -25.24 -7.52
C ARG A 126 -33.87 -25.10 -8.69
N MET A 127 -33.99 -26.19 -9.47
CA MET A 127 -35.28 -26.73 -9.85
C MET A 127 -35.08 -28.23 -10.10
N GLU A 128 -35.32 -29.04 -9.08
CA GLU A 128 -35.85 -30.39 -9.32
C GLU A 128 -37.36 -30.21 -9.52
N ALA A 129 -37.83 -30.61 -10.70
CA ALA A 129 -39.21 -30.89 -11.14
C ALA A 129 -39.25 -30.62 -12.66
N GLU A 130 -39.73 -31.44 -13.59
CA GLU A 130 -40.31 -32.79 -13.77
C GLU A 130 -40.10 -33.08 -15.29
N PRO A 131 -40.25 -34.31 -15.82
CA PRO A 131 -40.14 -34.57 -17.26
C PRO A 131 -41.41 -34.12 -18.01
N GLU A 132 -41.38 -34.17 -19.37
CA GLU A 132 -42.48 -33.97 -20.35
C GLU A 132 -42.32 -32.65 -21.15
N GLU A 133 -42.38 -32.56 -22.49
CA GLU A 133 -43.09 -33.32 -23.53
C GLU A 133 -42.46 -32.99 -24.92
N ASP A 134 -42.62 -33.87 -25.93
CA ASP A 134 -42.15 -33.70 -27.31
C ASP A 134 -42.90 -32.55 -28.05
N PHE A 135 -42.19 -31.54 -28.53
CA PHE A 135 -42.75 -30.38 -29.27
C PHE A 135 -42.52 -30.44 -30.79
N GLU A 136 -42.45 -31.63 -31.40
CA GLU A 136 -42.27 -31.79 -32.86
C GLU A 136 -43.49 -31.37 -33.71
N GLY A 137 -44.65 -31.07 -33.09
CA GLY A 137 -45.90 -30.78 -33.79
C GLY A 137 -46.29 -29.31 -33.97
N VAL A 138 -45.62 -28.34 -33.32
CA VAL A 138 -46.12 -26.94 -33.27
C VAL A 138 -45.66 -26.09 -34.47
N GLY A 139 -44.63 -26.51 -35.21
CA GLY A 139 -44.08 -25.77 -36.35
C GLY A 139 -44.87 -25.89 -37.67
N ILE A 140 -45.81 -26.82 -37.78
CA ILE A 140 -46.51 -27.14 -39.03
C ILE A 140 -47.85 -26.40 -39.17
N LEU A 141 -48.39 -25.84 -38.07
CA LEU A 141 -49.74 -25.25 -38.05
C LEU A 141 -49.82 -23.76 -38.44
N PHE A 142 -48.70 -23.06 -38.62
CA PHE A 142 -48.69 -21.61 -38.89
C PHE A 142 -47.88 -21.16 -40.13
N THR A 143 -47.48 -22.08 -41.03
CA THR A 143 -46.72 -21.71 -42.25
C THR A 143 -47.26 -22.32 -43.55
N SER A 144 -48.57 -22.56 -43.66
CA SER A 144 -49.20 -22.89 -44.96
C SER A 144 -50.60 -22.28 -45.07
N GLU A 145 -50.67 -20.96 -45.26
CA GLU A 145 -51.78 -20.30 -45.96
C GLU A 145 -51.21 -19.62 -47.19
N LEU A 146 -51.46 -20.23 -48.37
CA LEU A 146 -51.86 -19.66 -49.68
C LEU A 146 -51.55 -20.63 -50.83
#